data_AF-A0A349YB40-F1
#
_entry.id   AF-A0A349YB40-F1
#
_cell.length_a   1.000
_cell.length_b   1.000
_cell.length_c   1.000
_cell.angle_alpha   90.00
_cell.angle_beta   90.00
_cell.angle_gamma   90.00
#
_symmetry.space_group_name_H-M   'P 1'
#
loop_
_entity.id
_entity.type
_entity.pdbx_description
1 polymer ?
#
loop_
_entity_poly.entity_id
_entity_poly.type
_entity_poly.pdbx_seq_one_letter_code
_entity_poly.pdbx_strand_id
1 'polypeptide(L)' 'MISTHLTIFGATGNLSTKKLFPALFELEKQNLLSPKIKILGLASQELTSEEFALLVKTEICGNQEDVKIIEK' A
#
# COMPACT_ATOMS: atom_id res chain seq x y z
N MET A 1 -10.37 -20.98 -10.70
CA MET A 1 -9.75 -19.63 -10.69
C MET A 1 -9.81 -19.10 -9.26
N ILE A 2 -8.66 -18.77 -8.65
CA ILE A 2 -8.53 -18.54 -7.20
C ILE A 2 -8.74 -17.05 -6.90
N SER A 3 -9.47 -16.74 -5.84
CA SER A 3 -9.59 -15.37 -5.32
C SER A 3 -8.53 -15.17 -4.23
N THR A 4 -7.66 -14.17 -4.40
CA THR A 4 -6.57 -13.89 -3.47
C THR A 4 -6.95 -12.75 -2.54
N HIS A 5 -6.88 -12.99 -1.23
CA HIS A 5 -7.09 -11.97 -0.21
C HIS A 5 -5.76 -11.71 0.49
N LEU A 6 -5.28 -10.46 0.44
CA LEU A 6 -4.07 -10.02 1.12
C LEU A 6 -4.47 -9.24 2.38
N THR A 7 -4.19 -9.80 3.56
CA THR A 7 -4.46 -9.14 4.83
C THR A 7 -3.17 -8.55 5.40
N ILE A 8 -3.18 -7.25 5.72
CA ILE A 8 -2.03 -6.51 6.22
C ILE A 8 -2.32 -6.12 7.67
N PHE A 9 -1.62 -6.75 8.62
CA PHE A 9 -1.64 -6.37 10.03
C PHE A 9 -0.68 -5.22 10.26
N GLY A 10 -1.11 -4.21 11.03
CA GLY A 10 -0.34 -2.97 11.19
C GLY A 10 -0.38 -2.14 9.91
N ALA A 11 -1.55 -2.07 9.25
CA ALA A 11 -1.73 -1.32 8.02
C ALA A 11 -1.40 0.18 8.17
N THR A 12 -1.59 0.77 9.36
CA THR A 12 -1.21 2.16 9.64
C THR A 12 0.26 2.33 10.05
N GLY A 13 1.03 1.23 10.13
CA GLY A 13 2.43 1.26 10.53
C GLY A 13 3.33 1.86 9.45
N ASN A 14 4.45 2.44 9.88
CA ASN A 14 5.43 3.13 9.03
C ASN A 14 5.93 2.28 7.85
N LEU A 15 6.15 0.97 8.05
CA LEU A 15 6.56 0.08 6.96
C LEU A 15 5.45 -0.11 5.92
N SER A 16 4.21 -0.26 6.39
CA SER A 16 3.04 -0.43 5.54
C SER A 16 2.82 0.80 4.68
N THR A 17 2.84 1.98 5.28
CA THR A 17 2.58 3.26 4.59
C THR A 17 3.71 3.67 3.66
N LYS A 18 4.98 3.55 4.09
CA LYS A 18 6.11 4.07 3.31
C LYS A 18 6.65 3.11 2.27
N LYS A 19 6.41 1.80 2.38
CA LYS A 19 6.98 0.79 1.46
C LYS A 19 5.93 -0.14 0.87
N LEU A 20 5.07 -0.73 1.70
CA LEU A 20 4.16 -1.78 1.23
C LEU A 20 3.08 -1.23 0.28
N PHE A 21 2.34 -0.19 0.67
CA PHE A 21 1.29 0.38 -0.19
C PHE A 21 1.85 1.05 -1.45
N PRO A 22 2.96 1.81 -1.41
CA PRO A 22 3.60 2.31 -2.62
C PRO A 22 4.01 1.19 -3.57
N ALA A 23 4.58 0.08 -3.07
CA ALA A 23 4.95 -1.06 -3.91
C ALA A 23 3.72 -1.75 -4.52
N LEU A 24 2.64 -1.93 -3.75
CA LEU A 24 1.38 -2.50 -4.26
C LEU A 24 0.74 -1.60 -5.33
N PHE A 25 0.80 -0.28 -5.13
CA PHE A 25 0.30 0.69 -6.11
C PHE A 25 1.11 0.66 -7.42
N GLU A 26 2.43 0.50 -7.33
CA GLU A 26 3.29 0.36 -8.51
C GLU A 26 3.03 -0.96 -9.26
N LEU A 27 2.81 -2.07 -8.54
CA LEU A 27 2.41 -3.34 -9.15
C LEU A 27 1.07 -3.24 -9.88
N GLU A 28 0.10 -2.50 -9.31
CA GLU A 28 -1.19 -2.25 -9.96
C GLU A 28 -1.02 -1.40 -11.22
N LYS A 29 -0.20 -0.33 -11.16
CA LYS A 29 0.15 0.49 -12.34
C LYS A 29 0.74 -0.33 -13.48
N GLN A 30 1.54 -1.34 -13.15
CA GLN A 30 2.16 -2.24 -14.13
C GLN A 30 1.25 -3.41 -14.54
N ASN A 31 0.01 -3.48 -14.04
CA ASN A 31 -0.94 -4.59 -14.25
C ASN A 31 -0.37 -5.96 -13.84
N LEU A 32 0.52 -5.98 -12.85
CA LEU A 32 1.11 -7.20 -12.30
C LEU A 32 0.33 -7.74 -11.09
N LEU A 33 -0.56 -6.93 -10.52
CA LEU A 33 -1.50 -7.37 -9.51
C LEU A 33 -2.65 -8.15 -10.15
N SER A 34 -3.14 -9.19 -9.47
CA SER A 34 -4.29 -9.95 -9.96
C SER A 34 -5.55 -9.07 -9.95
N PRO A 35 -6.37 -9.05 -11.02
CA PRO A 35 -7.58 -8.22 -11.08
C PRO A 35 -8.67 -8.62 -10.08
N LYS A 36 -8.51 -9.75 -9.38
CA LYS A 36 -9.43 -10.24 -8.33
C LYS A 36 -8.83 -10.18 -6.93
N ILE A 37 -7.69 -9.51 -6.76
CA ILE A 37 -7.10 -9.35 -5.43
C ILE A 37 -7.97 -8.42 -4.58
N LYS A 38 -8.12 -8.77 -3.30
CA LYS A 38 -8.72 -7.91 -2.28
C LYS A 38 -7.71 -7.67 -1.18
N ILE A 39 -7.50 -6.41 -0.81
CA ILE A 39 -6.58 -6.02 0.25
C ILE A 39 -7.39 -5.62 1.48
N LEU A 40 -7.08 -6.22 2.63
CA LEU A 40 -7.69 -5.91 3.91
C LEU A 40 -6.63 -5.37 4.87
N GLY A 41 -6.77 -4.11 5.28
CA GLY A 41 -5.90 -3.49 6.28
C GLY A 41 -6.47 -3.66 7.69
N LEU A 42 -5.65 -4.13 8.63
CA LEU A 42 -5.98 -4.21 10.04
C LEU A 42 -4.99 -3.35 10.83
N ALA A 43 -5.49 -2.52 11.73
CA ALA A 43 -4.69 -1.65 12.56
C ALA A 43 -5.30 -1.53 13.96
N SER A 44 -4.47 -1.21 14.95
CA SER A 44 -4.92 -0.98 16.33
C SER A 44 -5.71 0.33 16.49
N GLN A 45 -5.51 1.28 15.56
CA GLN A 45 -6.25 2.53 15.53
C GLN A 45 -7.59 2.32 14.82
N GLU A 46 -8.67 2.82 15.43
CA GLU A 46 -9.99 2.86 14.80
C GLU A 46 -9.99 3.95 13.72
N LEU A 47 -10.15 3.52 12.46
CA LEU A 47 -10.19 4.38 11.29
C LEU A 47 -11.38 3.96 10.44
N THR A 48 -12.08 4.94 9.90
CA THR A 48 -13.02 4.72 8.81
C THR A 48 -12.28 4.32 7.53
N SER A 49 -13.00 3.73 6.59
CA SER A 49 -12.41 3.34 5.30
C SER A 49 -11.90 4.56 4.53
N GLU A 50 -12.59 5.69 4.65
CA GLU A 50 -12.25 6.97 4.03
C GLU A 50 -10.98 7.56 4.63
N GLU A 51 -10.85 7.57 5.96
CA GLU A 51 -9.65 8.06 6.65
C GLU A 51 -8.43 7.20 6.33
N PHE A 52 -8.60 5.88 6.30
CA PHE A 52 -7.53 4.96 5.90
C PHE A 52 -7.09 5.19 4.45
N ALA A 53 -8.04 5.34 3.52
CA ALA A 53 -7.73 5.63 2.13
C ALA A 53 -7.01 6.98 1.96
N LEU A 54 -7.40 8.00 2.72
CA LEU A 54 -6.75 9.31 2.71
C LEU A 54 -5.31 9.24 3.25
N LEU A 55 -5.09 8.48 4.33
CA LEU A 55 -3.76 8.25 4.90
C LEU A 55 -2.85 7.57 3.88
N VAL A 56 -3.30 6.47 3.28
CA VAL A 56 -2.52 5.75 2.26
C VAL A 56 -2.25 6.64 1.04
N LYS A 57 -3.24 7.40 0.58
CA LYS A 57 -3.08 8.33 -0.55
C LYS A 57 -2.05 9.41 -0.26
N THR A 58 -2.11 10.02 0.93
CA THR A 58 -1.15 11.06 1.36
C THR A 58 0.27 10.50 1.36
N GLU A 59 0.46 9.29 1.87
CA GLU A 59 1.77 8.65 1.96
C GLU A 59 2.32 8.23 0.59
N ILE A 60 1.47 7.74 -0.33
CA ILE A 60 1.87 7.40 -1.70
C ILE A 60 2.23 8.67 -2.49
N CYS A 61 1.45 9.76 -2.34
CA CYS A 61 1.72 11.02 -3.03
C CYS A 61 2.93 11.76 -2.45
N GLY A 62 3.20 11.62 -1.14
CA GLY A 62 4.33 12.25 -0.47
C GLY A 62 5.69 11.59 -0.75
N ASN A 63 5.72 10.32 -1.15
CA ASN A 63 6.95 9.53 -1.35
C ASN A 63 7.52 9.56 -2.79
N GLN A 64 7.26 10.62 -3.57
CA GLN A 64 7.89 10.78 -4.89
C GLN A 64 9.37 11.25 -4.83
N GLU A 65 10.02 11.19 -3.67
CA GLU A 65 11.47 11.45 -3.52
C GLU A 65 12.15 10.27 -2.76
N ASP A 66 13.38 9.94 -3.20
CA ASP A 66 14.29 8.88 -2.72
C ASP A 66 14.09 7.44 -3.26
N VAL A 67 14.11 7.31 -4.60
CA VAL A 67 14.97 6.27 -5.21
C VAL A 67 16.35 6.90 -5.37
N LYS A 68 17.18 6.84 -4.32
CA LYS A 68 18.60 7.17 -4.45
C LYS A 68 19.19 6.29 -5.55
N ILE A 69 19.69 6.96 -6.58
CA ILE A 69 20.63 6.43 -7.56
C ILE A 69 21.75 5.77 -6.76
N ILE A 70 21.83 4.44 -6.81
CA ILE A 70 23.03 3.73 -6.41
C ILE A 70 23.99 3.94 -7.58
N GLU A 71 24.76 5.02 -7.52
CA GLU A 71 25.90 5.21 -8.40
C GLU A 71 26.89 4.06 -8.15
N LYS A 72 27.33 3.45 -9.24
CA LYS A 72 28.46 2.52 -9.28
C LYS A 72 29.67 3.28 -9.78
#